data_AF-A0A4Z0L7A4-F1
#
_entry.id   AF-A0A4Z0L7A4-F1
#
_cell.length_a   1.000
_cell.length_b   1.000
_cell.length_c   1.000
_cell.angle_alpha   90.00
_cell.angle_beta   90.00
_cell.angle_gamma   90.00
#
_symmetry.space_group_name_H-M   'P 1'
#
loop_
_entity.id
_entity.type
_entity.pdbx_description
1 polymer ?
#
loop_
_entity_poly.entity_id
_entity_poly.type
_entity_poly.pdbx_seq_one_letter_code
_entity_poly.pdbx_strand_id
1 'polypeptide(L)'
;MDVQNISGSYVYRSLLNSPYLGEDFYKLKFGEGLMTITQQENGDFTGDFDMGDNYLMTLEGTVYNDGTNTNFKMRAIGVDTTPTKGWIYDYQGIVVPDWPNGIDQILTVVGSVIRVVDHGISKAGVTATFYMVYRG
;
A
#
# COMPACT_ATOMS: atom_id res chain seq x y z
N MET A 1 23.76 -1.21 5.23
CA MET A 1 22.73 -1.31 6.28
C MET A 1 21.73 -2.32 5.78
N ASP A 2 21.45 -3.36 6.55
CA ASP A 2 20.45 -4.35 6.16
C ASP A 2 19.09 -3.65 6.08
N VAL A 3 18.48 -3.70 4.90
CA VAL A 3 17.12 -3.21 4.69
C VAL A 3 16.18 -4.28 5.22
N GLN A 4 15.22 -3.89 6.05
CA GLN A 4 14.21 -4.82 6.56
C GLN A 4 13.49 -5.51 5.38
N ASN A 5 13.42 -6.84 5.43
CA ASN A 5 12.71 -7.62 4.44
C ASN A 5 11.19 -7.57 4.70
N ILE A 6 10.42 -7.22 3.68
CA ILE A 6 8.96 -7.15 3.70
C ILE A 6 8.30 -8.11 2.71
N SER A 7 9.02 -9.11 2.18
CA SER A 7 8.44 -10.08 1.24
C SER A 7 7.27 -10.85 1.87
N GLY A 8 6.27 -11.17 1.06
CA GLY A 8 5.10 -11.96 1.40
C GLY A 8 3.77 -11.26 1.11
N SER A 9 2.67 -11.79 1.62
CA SER A 9 1.33 -11.30 1.33
C SER A 9 0.80 -10.39 2.44
N TYR A 10 0.07 -9.35 2.08
CA TYR A 10 -0.48 -8.34 2.98
C TYR A 10 -1.94 -8.07 2.70
N VAL A 11 -2.75 -7.99 3.75
CA VAL A 11 -4.10 -7.43 3.63
C VAL A 11 -4.00 -5.91 3.65
N TYR A 12 -4.27 -5.30 2.49
CA TYR A 12 -4.22 -3.86 2.28
C TYR A 12 -5.58 -3.21 2.53
N ARG A 13 -5.59 -2.05 3.20
CA ARG A 13 -6.76 -1.18 3.36
C ARG A 13 -6.36 0.28 3.26
N SER A 14 -7.22 1.08 2.65
CA SER A 14 -7.08 2.53 2.62
C SER A 14 -8.40 3.25 2.82
N LEU A 15 -8.31 4.41 3.46
CA LEU A 15 -9.44 5.25 3.84
C LEU A 15 -9.22 6.68 3.34
N LEU A 16 -10.27 7.30 2.82
CA LEU A 16 -10.26 8.73 2.48
C LEU A 16 -9.97 9.56 3.72
N ASN A 17 -9.16 10.60 3.55
CA ASN A 17 -8.75 11.51 4.63
C ASN A 17 -9.88 12.47 4.99
N SER A 18 -10.75 12.04 5.90
CA SER A 18 -11.83 12.88 6.41
C SER A 18 -11.53 13.40 7.81
N PRO A 19 -11.70 14.70 8.08
CA PRO A 19 -11.49 15.29 9.40
C PRO A 19 -12.74 15.21 10.30
N TYR A 20 -13.85 14.62 9.83
CA TYR A 20 -15.13 14.64 10.54
C TYR A 20 -15.31 13.40 11.43
N LEU A 21 -15.84 13.62 12.63
CA LEU A 21 -16.14 12.55 13.57
C LEU A 21 -17.48 11.87 13.25
N GLY A 22 -17.59 10.59 13.61
CA GLY A 22 -18.85 9.83 13.52
C GLY A 22 -19.19 9.34 12.11
N GLU A 23 -18.26 9.43 11.18
CA GLU A 23 -18.44 8.85 9.85
C GLU A 23 -18.43 7.33 9.89
N ASP A 24 -19.20 6.74 8.98
CA ASP A 24 -19.18 5.31 8.72
C ASP A 24 -17.88 4.96 7.97
N PHE A 25 -17.01 4.19 8.62
CA PHE A 25 -15.71 3.77 8.05
C PHE A 25 -15.85 3.04 6.71
N TYR A 26 -16.96 2.32 6.48
CA TYR A 26 -17.16 1.67 5.17
C TYR A 26 -17.37 2.67 4.05
N LYS A 27 -17.91 3.86 4.34
CA LYS A 27 -18.04 4.94 3.35
C LYS A 27 -16.71 5.63 3.08
N LEU A 28 -15.75 5.52 4.00
CA LEU A 28 -14.40 6.03 3.83
C LEU A 28 -13.50 5.09 3.03
N LYS A 29 -13.91 3.83 2.79
CA LYS A 29 -13.13 2.86 2.02
C LYS A 29 -12.70 3.44 0.68
N PHE A 30 -11.38 3.58 0.50
CA PHE A 30 -10.77 3.99 -0.75
C PHE A 30 -10.32 2.79 -1.58
N GLY A 31 -9.80 1.76 -0.92
CA GLY A 31 -9.36 0.51 -1.54
C GLY A 31 -9.09 -0.56 -0.51
N GLU A 32 -9.26 -1.81 -0.90
CA GLU A 32 -9.02 -3.01 -0.08
C GLU A 32 -8.64 -4.16 -0.99
N GLY A 33 -7.74 -5.03 -0.55
CA GLY A 33 -7.35 -6.21 -1.31
C GLY A 33 -6.12 -6.91 -0.71
N LEU A 34 -5.53 -7.79 -1.50
CA LEU A 34 -4.32 -8.54 -1.16
C LEU A 34 -3.14 -8.04 -1.98
N MET A 35 -2.09 -7.58 -1.32
CA MET A 35 -0.81 -7.26 -1.97
C MET A 35 0.17 -8.41 -1.73
N THR A 36 0.88 -8.84 -2.76
CA THR A 36 1.96 -9.83 -2.66
C THR A 36 3.27 -9.17 -3.09
N ILE A 37 4.28 -9.18 -2.22
CA ILE A 37 5.55 -8.49 -2.44
C ILE A 37 6.70 -9.49 -2.49
N THR A 38 7.59 -9.33 -3.46
CA THR A 38 8.88 -10.04 -3.56
C THR A 38 10.01 -9.03 -3.55
N GLN A 39 10.75 -8.97 -2.44
CA GLN A 39 11.86 -8.03 -2.26
C GLN A 39 13.21 -8.67 -2.61
N GLN A 40 14.05 -7.88 -3.25
CA GLN A 40 15.44 -8.18 -3.57
C GLN A 40 16.36 -7.71 -2.44
N GLU A 41 17.60 -8.22 -2.39
CA GLU A 41 18.57 -7.88 -1.34
C GLU A 41 18.89 -6.38 -1.25
N ASN A 42 18.77 -5.65 -2.37
CA ASN A 42 19.04 -4.22 -2.43
C ASN A 42 17.90 -3.32 -1.90
N GLY A 43 16.77 -3.92 -1.48
CA GLY A 43 15.59 -3.19 -1.01
C GLY A 43 14.51 -2.94 -2.08
N ASP A 44 14.84 -3.11 -3.36
CA ASP A 44 13.85 -3.00 -4.43
C ASP A 44 12.92 -4.21 -4.41
N PHE A 45 11.67 -4.01 -4.81
CA PHE A 45 10.69 -5.08 -4.84
C PHE A 45 9.74 -4.94 -6.02
N THR A 46 9.18 -6.08 -6.42
CA THR A 46 8.03 -6.17 -7.31
C THR A 46 6.88 -6.87 -6.59
N GLY A 47 5.69 -6.81 -7.17
CA GLY A 47 4.54 -7.48 -6.59
C GLY A 47 3.27 -7.36 -7.42
N ASP A 48 2.19 -7.85 -6.83
CA ASP A 48 0.84 -7.80 -7.37
C ASP A 48 -0.12 -7.26 -6.32
N PHE A 49 -1.17 -6.57 -6.76
CA PHE A 49 -2.28 -6.15 -5.92
C PHE A 49 -3.60 -6.61 -6.52
N ASP A 50 -4.25 -7.53 -5.82
CA ASP A 50 -5.55 -8.09 -6.16
C ASP A 50 -6.63 -7.46 -5.28
N MET A 51 -7.49 -6.64 -5.87
CA MET A 51 -8.62 -5.98 -5.20
C MET A 51 -9.92 -6.80 -5.29
N GLY A 52 -9.86 -8.03 -5.82
CA GLY A 52 -11.02 -8.86 -6.14
C GLY A 52 -11.65 -8.47 -7.48
N ASP A 53 -12.63 -9.26 -7.94
CA ASP A 53 -13.41 -9.00 -9.16
C ASP A 53 -12.57 -8.70 -10.41
N ASN A 54 -11.40 -9.33 -10.53
CA ASN A 54 -10.42 -9.14 -11.60
C ASN A 54 -9.79 -7.72 -11.63
N TYR A 55 -9.85 -6.94 -10.56
CA TYR A 55 -9.14 -5.66 -10.45
C TYR A 55 -7.69 -5.91 -9.99
N LEU A 56 -6.76 -5.93 -10.95
CA LEU A 56 -5.37 -6.35 -10.74
C LEU A 56 -4.37 -5.23 -11.07
N MET A 57 -3.39 -5.02 -10.19
CA MET A 57 -2.28 -4.10 -10.45
C MET A 57 -0.93 -4.79 -10.25
N THR A 58 0.08 -4.38 -11.01
CA THR A 58 1.47 -4.70 -10.74
C THR A 58 2.08 -3.63 -9.84
N LEU A 59 3.02 -4.04 -9.00
CA LEU A 59 3.70 -3.20 -8.03
C LEU A 59 5.19 -3.16 -8.33
N GLU A 60 5.76 -1.96 -8.24
CA GLU A 60 7.20 -1.73 -8.24
C GLU A 60 7.53 -0.73 -7.14
N GLY A 61 8.54 -1.01 -6.34
CA GLY A 61 8.89 -0.12 -5.24
C GLY A 61 10.23 -0.43 -4.61
N THR A 62 10.51 0.28 -3.53
CA THR A 62 11.76 0.16 -2.80
C THR A 62 11.54 0.40 -1.31
N VAL A 63 12.28 -0.35 -0.49
CA VAL A 63 12.38 -0.18 0.95
C VAL A 63 13.78 0.32 1.27
N TYR A 64 13.88 1.30 2.16
CA TYR A 64 15.17 1.88 2.54
C TYR A 64 15.14 2.37 3.98
N ASN A 65 16.31 2.40 4.63
CA ASN A 65 16.45 2.94 5.98
C ASN A 65 17.03 4.37 5.89
N ASP A 66 16.39 5.34 6.56
CA ASP A 66 16.84 6.74 6.61
C ASP A 66 17.66 7.08 7.87
N GLY A 67 18.04 6.07 8.65
CA GLY A 67 18.71 6.16 9.93
C GLY A 67 17.74 6.12 11.13
N THR A 68 16.44 6.35 10.92
CA THR A 68 15.42 6.34 11.99
C THR A 68 14.31 5.32 11.71
N ASN A 69 13.81 5.30 10.48
CA ASN A 69 12.70 4.43 10.08
C ASN A 69 13.07 3.59 8.86
N THR A 70 12.44 2.42 8.78
CA THR A 70 12.33 1.70 7.51
C THR A 70 11.22 2.35 6.69
N ASN A 71 11.61 3.04 5.62
CA ASN A 71 10.72 3.73 4.70
C ASN A 71 10.34 2.85 3.51
N PHE A 72 9.22 3.18 2.90
CA PHE A 72 8.63 2.45 1.77
C PHE A 72 8.13 3.44 0.72
N LYS A 73 8.45 3.18 -0.55
CA LYS A 73 7.85 3.85 -1.71
C LYS A 73 7.44 2.83 -2.75
N MET A 74 6.31 3.05 -3.40
CA MET A 74 5.78 2.11 -4.39
C MET A 74 4.95 2.85 -5.43
N ARG A 75 4.97 2.33 -6.65
CA ARG A 75 4.01 2.63 -7.69
C ARG A 75 3.20 1.37 -8.00
N ALA A 76 1.89 1.53 -8.12
CA ALA A 76 0.99 0.50 -8.62
C ALA A 76 0.46 0.90 -10.00
N ILE A 77 0.54 -0.02 -10.97
CA ILE A 77 0.06 0.19 -12.34
C ILE A 77 -0.98 -0.88 -12.65
N GLY A 78 -2.16 -0.46 -13.14
CA GLY A 78 -3.22 -1.40 -13.44
C GLY A 78 -2.94 -2.25 -14.68
N VAL A 79 -3.32 -3.52 -14.61
CA VAL A 79 -3.05 -4.50 -15.68
C VAL A 79 -3.95 -4.24 -16.90
N ASP A 80 -3.35 -4.20 -18.09
CA ASP A 80 -4.03 -3.80 -19.35
C ASP A 80 -5.24 -4.66 -19.74
N THR A 81 -5.29 -5.92 -19.32
CA THR A 81 -6.37 -6.86 -19.64
C THR A 81 -7.50 -6.88 -18.60
N THR A 82 -7.50 -5.93 -17.66
CA THR A 82 -8.41 -5.90 -16.53
C THR A 82 -9.11 -4.53 -16.41
N PRO A 83 -10.15 -4.38 -15.57
CA PRO A 83 -10.83 -3.09 -15.37
C PRO A 83 -9.93 -1.96 -14.86
N THR A 84 -8.77 -2.28 -14.27
CA THR A 84 -7.79 -1.31 -13.78
C THR A 84 -6.88 -0.76 -14.88
N LYS A 85 -7.05 -1.16 -16.16
CA LYS A 85 -6.25 -0.64 -17.27
C LYS A 85 -6.06 0.88 -17.20
N GLY A 86 -4.80 1.31 -17.26
CA GLY A 86 -4.43 2.73 -17.23
C GLY A 86 -4.50 3.39 -15.85
N TRP A 87 -4.85 2.66 -14.78
CA TRP A 87 -4.77 3.19 -13.42
C TRP A 87 -3.31 3.31 -12.98
N ILE A 88 -2.98 4.42 -12.32
CA ILE A 88 -1.65 4.65 -11.73
C ILE A 88 -1.83 5.26 -10.35
N TYR A 89 -1.17 4.67 -9.35
CA TYR A 89 -1.15 5.16 -7.98
C TYR A 89 0.28 5.17 -7.45
N ASP A 90 0.62 6.20 -6.69
CA ASP A 90 1.90 6.30 -5.97
C ASP A 90 1.65 6.20 -4.46
N TYR A 91 2.58 5.57 -3.76
CA TYR A 91 2.52 5.30 -2.34
C TYR A 91 3.82 5.73 -1.66
N GLN A 92 3.68 6.25 -0.45
CA GLN A 92 4.79 6.49 0.46
C GLN A 92 4.37 6.09 1.88
N GLY A 93 5.29 5.51 2.64
CA GLY A 93 5.00 5.04 3.99
C GLY A 93 6.23 4.60 4.77
N ILE A 94 5.98 4.00 5.93
CA ILE A 94 6.99 3.40 6.79
C ILE A 94 6.53 2.01 7.26
N VAL A 95 7.48 1.14 7.53
CA VAL A 95 7.21 -0.05 8.35
C VAL A 95 7.02 0.41 9.79
N VAL A 96 5.92 -0.02 10.40
CA VAL A 96 5.59 0.31 11.79
C VAL A 96 6.69 -0.24 12.71
N PRO A 97 7.36 0.59 13.52
CA PRO A 97 8.35 0.12 14.46
C PRO A 97 7.75 -0.83 15.50
N ASP A 98 8.53 -1.80 15.95
CA ASP A 98 8.13 -2.69 17.02
C ASP A 98 7.99 -1.93 18.34
N TRP A 99 6.86 -2.12 19.02
CA TRP A 99 6.70 -1.66 20.39
C TRP A 99 7.46 -2.60 21.34
N PRO A 100 8.30 -2.10 22.26
CA PRO A 100 9.05 -2.95 23.19
C PRO A 100 8.19 -3.88 24.04
N ASN A 101 6.94 -3.50 24.27
CA ASN A 101 5.92 -4.24 25.01
C ASN A 101 4.70 -4.59 24.13
N GLY A 102 4.89 -4.67 22.81
CA GLY A 102 3.86 -5.10 21.87
C GLY A 102 3.45 -6.55 22.15
N ILE A 103 2.16 -6.83 22.06
CA ILE A 103 1.60 -8.18 22.16
C ILE A 103 1.15 -8.58 20.75
N ASP A 104 1.69 -9.68 20.25
CA ASP A 104 1.35 -10.24 18.93
C ASP A 104 1.39 -9.19 17.80
N GLN A 105 2.37 -8.28 17.85
CA GLN A 105 2.52 -7.25 16.82
C GLN A 105 2.87 -7.91 15.48
N ILE A 106 2.07 -7.60 14.46
CA ILE A 106 2.26 -8.10 13.10
C ILE A 106 2.97 -7.03 12.27
N LEU A 107 3.91 -7.46 11.43
CA LEU A 107 4.56 -6.61 10.44
C LEU A 107 3.51 -5.81 9.66
N THR A 108 3.57 -4.50 9.79
CA THR A 108 2.59 -3.58 9.22
C THR A 108 3.31 -2.43 8.54
N VAL A 109 2.84 -2.03 7.36
CA VAL A 109 3.27 -0.79 6.70
C VAL A 109 2.11 0.18 6.73
N VAL A 110 2.38 1.45 7.06
CA VAL A 110 1.39 2.53 7.08
C VAL A 110 1.87 3.69 6.22
N GLY A 111 0.95 4.43 5.61
CA GLY A 111 1.34 5.53 4.75
C GLY A 111 0.20 6.26 4.05
N SER A 112 0.53 6.92 2.94
CA SER A 112 -0.39 7.61 2.06
C SER A 112 -0.32 7.07 0.64
N VAL A 113 -1.46 7.05 -0.03
CA VAL A 113 -1.60 6.77 -1.46
C VAL A 113 -2.15 8.00 -2.17
N ILE A 114 -1.74 8.22 -3.42
CA ILE A 114 -2.31 9.23 -4.32
C ILE A 114 -2.70 8.60 -5.64
N ARG A 115 -3.87 8.99 -6.17
CA ARG A 115 -4.25 8.68 -7.55
C ARG A 115 -3.48 9.58 -8.50
N VAL A 116 -2.60 9.03 -9.32
CA VAL A 116 -1.72 9.82 -10.20
C VAL A 116 -2.45 10.29 -11.46
N VAL A 117 -3.38 9.47 -11.98
CA VAL A 117 -4.12 9.75 -13.23
C VAL A 117 -5.62 9.60 -13.03
N ASP A 118 -6.40 10.37 -13.82
CA ASP A 118 -7.86 10.23 -13.86
C ASP A 118 -8.25 8.84 -14.39
N HIS A 119 -9.34 8.27 -13.88
CA HIS A 119 -10.01 7.12 -14.50
C HIS A 119 -11.53 7.20 -14.30
N GLY A 120 -12.27 7.23 -15.42
CA GLY A 120 -13.72 7.44 -15.38
C GLY A 120 -14.10 8.74 -14.66
N ILE A 121 -14.90 8.62 -13.59
CA ILE A 121 -15.29 9.76 -12.73
C ILE A 121 -14.28 10.07 -11.61
N SER A 122 -13.27 9.22 -11.43
CA SER A 122 -12.28 9.31 -10.37
C SER A 122 -11.14 10.24 -10.76
N LYS A 123 -10.94 11.32 -10.00
CA LYS A 123 -9.93 12.36 -10.30
C LYS A 123 -8.55 12.10 -9.72
N ALA A 124 -7.52 12.41 -10.49
CA ALA A 124 -6.14 12.48 -10.06
C ALA A 124 -5.97 13.47 -8.90
N GLY A 125 -4.93 13.27 -8.09
CA GLY A 125 -4.61 14.10 -6.94
C GLY A 125 -5.37 13.73 -5.66
N VAL A 126 -6.39 12.88 -5.74
CA VAL A 126 -7.07 12.37 -4.53
C VAL A 126 -6.10 11.52 -3.72
N THR A 127 -6.00 11.83 -2.43
CA THR A 127 -5.16 11.12 -1.47
C THR A 127 -6.00 10.36 -0.44
N ALA A 128 -5.43 9.30 0.09
CA ALA A 128 -5.97 8.48 1.17
C ALA A 128 -4.84 7.97 2.06
N THR A 129 -5.13 7.69 3.32
CA THR A 129 -4.21 6.96 4.21
C THR A 129 -4.41 5.47 4.03
N PHE A 130 -3.32 4.70 4.08
CA PHE A 130 -3.37 3.25 4.00
C PHE A 130 -2.62 2.58 5.15
N TYR A 131 -2.96 1.32 5.36
CA TYR A 131 -2.17 0.36 6.10
C TYR A 131 -2.25 -1.00 5.42
N MET A 132 -1.18 -1.78 5.50
CA MET A 132 -1.15 -3.16 5.02
C MET A 132 -0.51 -4.05 6.07
N VAL A 133 -1.18 -5.15 6.40
CA VAL A 133 -0.82 -6.06 7.51
C VAL A 133 -0.39 -7.39 6.92
N TYR A 134 0.78 -7.87 7.31
CA TYR A 134 1.33 -9.14 6.85
C TYR A 134 0.39 -10.31 7.16
N ARG A 135 0.26 -11.23 6.22
CA ARG A 135 -0.66 -12.38 6.24
C ARG A 135 0.07 -13.71 6.05
N GLY A 136 1.21 -13.74 5.38
CA GLY A 136 1.93 -14.96 4.98
C GLY A 136 2.67 -14.80 3.67
#